data_AF-A0A5C6CPU4-F1
#
_entry.id   AF-A0A5C6CPU4-F1
#
_cell.length_a   1.000
_cell.length_b   1.000
_cell.length_c   1.000
_cell.angle_alpha   90.00
_cell.angle_beta   90.00
_cell.angle_gamma   90.00
#
_symmetry.space_group_name_H-M   'P 1'
#
loop_
_entity.id
_entity.type
_entity.pdbx_description
1 polymer ?
#
loop_
_entity_poly.entity_id
_entity_poly.type
_entity_poly.pdbx_seq_one_letter_code
_entity_poly.pdbx_strand_id
1 'polypeptide(L)'
;MVSVCTNSLKPQSPTDSILLNMLQERSCLSDESKKVARSALDVYRDGEDNIINVKIGRWRVLSSNVHRRIVEVRELACERVAVRIELDDHNRLASHCTIWELYDHQGHLLSMLQDLGDREIWLTTGFRRKE
;
A
#
# COMPACT_ATOMS: atom_id res chain seq x y z
N MET A 1 -12.80 -18.52 -23.96
CA MET A 1 -13.17 -17.70 -25.14
C MET A 1 -14.26 -16.73 -24.70
N VAL A 2 -14.03 -15.44 -24.97
CA VAL A 2 -14.69 -14.28 -24.37
C VAL A 2 -15.90 -13.87 -25.21
N SER A 3 -17.00 -13.46 -24.58
CA SER A 3 -18.08 -12.72 -25.24
C SER A 3 -18.36 -11.45 -24.44
N VAL A 4 -17.97 -10.30 -24.98
CA VAL A 4 -18.32 -8.97 -24.49
C VAL A 4 -19.33 -8.39 -25.46
N CYS A 5 -20.54 -8.10 -24.97
CA CYS A 5 -21.57 -7.43 -25.74
C CYS A 5 -21.21 -5.95 -25.90
N THR A 6 -21.06 -5.47 -27.13
CA THR A 6 -20.90 -4.06 -27.47
C THR A 6 -22.26 -3.41 -27.68
N ASN A 7 -22.77 -2.70 -26.68
CA ASN A 7 -23.91 -1.79 -26.88
C ASN A 7 -23.43 -0.52 -27.59
N SER A 8 -23.79 -0.39 -28.86
CA SER A 8 -23.58 0.80 -29.67
C SER A 8 -24.69 1.83 -29.38
N LEU A 9 -24.38 2.87 -28.62
CA LEU A 9 -25.24 4.04 -28.44
C LEU A 9 -24.85 5.10 -29.48
N LYS A 10 -25.77 5.42 -30.40
CA LYS A 10 -25.62 6.57 -31.34
C LYS A 10 -25.97 7.88 -30.62
N PRO A 11 -25.15 8.94 -30.75
CA PRO A 11 -25.43 10.23 -30.10
C PRO A 11 -26.57 10.99 -30.80
N GLN A 12 -27.43 11.64 -30.01
CA GLN A 12 -28.65 12.35 -30.45
C GLN A 12 -28.59 13.89 -30.27
N SER A 13 -27.46 14.50 -29.90
CA SER A 13 -27.39 15.96 -29.81
C SER A 13 -26.01 16.55 -30.18
N PRO A 14 -25.96 17.79 -30.70
CA PRO A 14 -24.70 18.47 -31.04
C PRO A 14 -23.83 18.81 -29.81
N THR A 15 -24.39 18.76 -28.60
CA THR A 15 -23.65 18.90 -27.33
C THR A 15 -22.84 17.65 -26.98
N ASP A 16 -23.29 16.46 -27.39
CA ASP A 16 -22.58 15.20 -27.12
C ASP A 16 -21.28 15.09 -27.91
N SER A 17 -21.20 15.76 -29.06
CA SER A 17 -20.01 15.81 -29.92
C SER A 17 -18.86 16.62 -29.30
N ILE A 18 -19.18 17.66 -28.50
CA ILE A 18 -18.17 18.51 -27.85
C ILE A 18 -17.53 17.77 -26.67
N LEU A 19 -18.33 17.03 -25.89
CA LEU A 19 -17.81 16.18 -24.81
C LEU A 19 -16.98 15.00 -25.34
N LEU A 20 -17.37 14.41 -26.46
CA LEU A 20 -16.58 13.37 -27.13
C LEU A 20 -15.24 13.92 -27.67
N ASN A 21 -15.23 15.11 -28.29
CA ASN A 21 -13.99 15.70 -28.78
C ASN A 21 -13.04 16.14 -27.65
N MET A 22 -13.55 16.63 -26.51
CA MET A 22 -12.70 16.93 -25.34
C MET A 22 -12.13 15.68 -24.66
N LEU A 23 -12.80 14.52 -24.80
CA LEU A 23 -12.27 13.23 -24.33
C LEU A 23 -11.31 12.60 -25.36
N GLN A 24 -11.40 12.97 -26.63
CA GLN A 24 -10.62 12.40 -27.73
C GLN A 24 -9.34 13.20 -28.05
N GLU A 25 -9.30 14.50 -27.74
CA GLU A 25 -8.09 15.33 -27.89
C GLU A 25 -7.03 15.12 -26.80
N ARG A 26 -7.30 14.30 -25.77
CA ARG A 26 -6.28 13.87 -24.79
C ARG A 26 -5.58 12.56 -25.15
N SER A 27 -5.95 11.92 -26.27
CA SER A 27 -5.34 10.67 -26.73
C SER A 27 -4.44 10.89 -27.95
N CYS A 28 -3.48 11.79 -27.84
CA CYS A 28 -2.40 11.91 -28.83
C CYS A 28 -1.15 12.58 -28.24
N LEU A 29 -0.69 12.10 -27.08
CA LEU A 29 0.71 12.29 -26.67
C LEU A 29 1.29 10.98 -26.16
N SER A 30 2.30 10.54 -26.92
CA SER A 30 3.33 9.54 -26.65
C SER A 30 2.90 8.11 -26.32
N ASP A 31 3.21 7.26 -27.28
CA ASP A 31 3.54 5.84 -27.18
C ASP A 31 4.76 5.62 -26.25
N GLU A 32 4.68 6.09 -25.01
CA GLU A 32 5.63 5.72 -23.96
C GLU A 32 5.10 4.46 -23.27
N SER A 33 5.87 3.39 -23.41
CA SER A 33 5.82 2.16 -22.61
C SER A 33 4.91 2.29 -21.39
N LYS A 34 3.75 1.63 -21.41
CA LYS A 34 3.07 1.21 -20.18
C LYS A 34 4.00 0.23 -19.47
N LYS A 35 5.08 0.74 -18.86
CA LYS A 35 5.62 0.16 -17.65
C LYS A 35 4.45 0.23 -16.68
N VAL A 36 3.73 -0.87 -16.57
CA VAL A 36 2.86 -1.12 -15.42
C VAL A 36 3.71 -0.71 -14.23
N ALA A 37 3.37 0.42 -13.59
CA ALA A 37 4.06 0.87 -12.40
C ALA A 37 3.85 -0.27 -11.41
N ARG A 38 4.88 -1.12 -11.27
CA ARG A 38 4.86 -2.18 -10.27
C ARG A 38 4.64 -1.44 -8.96
N SER A 39 3.57 -1.78 -8.25
CA SER A 39 3.37 -1.25 -6.90
C SER A 39 4.70 -1.44 -6.17
N ALA A 40 5.13 -0.41 -5.45
CA ALA A 40 6.32 -0.49 -4.63
C ALA A 40 6.12 -1.46 -3.44
N LEU A 41 4.96 -2.09 -3.34
CA LEU A 41 4.57 -3.00 -2.29
C LEU A 41 4.26 -4.39 -2.85
N ASP A 42 5.00 -5.39 -2.37
CA ASP A 42 4.64 -6.80 -2.54
C ASP A 42 4.25 -7.39 -1.17
N VAL A 43 3.04 -7.95 -1.04
CA VAL A 43 2.57 -8.61 0.19
C VAL A 43 2.47 -10.11 -0.06
N TYR A 44 3.16 -10.90 0.75
CA TYR A 44 3.16 -12.36 0.69
C TYR A 44 2.37 -12.92 1.86
N ARG A 45 1.51 -13.89 1.56
CA ARG A 45 0.63 -14.55 2.53
C ARG A 45 0.77 -16.06 2.49
N ASP A 46 0.45 -16.73 3.58
CA ASP A 46 0.38 -18.19 3.65
C ASP A 46 -0.98 -18.73 3.17
N GLY A 47 -1.19 -20.04 3.29
CA GLY A 47 -2.45 -20.71 2.92
C GLY A 47 -3.65 -20.36 3.80
N GLU A 48 -3.44 -19.69 4.93
CA GLU A 48 -4.47 -19.22 5.86
C GLU A 48 -4.71 -17.70 5.74
N ASP A 49 -4.16 -17.07 4.71
CA ASP A 49 -4.18 -15.62 4.46
C ASP A 49 -3.40 -14.78 5.50
N ASN A 50 -2.57 -15.39 6.36
CA ASN A 50 -1.72 -14.61 7.26
C ASN A 50 -0.59 -13.95 6.47
N ILE A 51 -0.25 -12.70 6.80
CA ILE A 51 0.87 -11.99 6.17
C ILE A 51 2.18 -12.59 6.68
N ILE A 52 2.96 -13.21 5.79
CA ILE A 52 4.27 -13.78 6.12
C ILE A 52 5.40 -12.81 5.84
N ASN A 53 5.32 -12.06 4.74
CA ASN A 53 6.33 -11.09 4.35
C ASN A 53 5.69 -9.88 3.66
N VAL A 54 6.30 -8.73 3.85
CA VAL A 54 5.97 -7.49 3.15
C VAL A 54 7.26 -6.92 2.60
N LYS A 55 7.31 -6.66 1.30
CA LYS A 55 8.43 -6.00 0.65
C LYS A 55 8.00 -4.61 0.22
N ILE A 56 8.74 -3.60 0.66
CA ILE A 56 8.48 -2.19 0.39
C ILE A 56 9.69 -1.61 -0.35
N GLY A 57 9.44 -1.03 -1.51
CA GLY A 57 10.45 -0.53 -2.42
C GLY A 57 11.47 -1.60 -2.83
N ARG A 58 12.72 -1.18 -2.95
CA ARG A 58 13.77 -2.03 -3.51
C ARG A 58 14.38 -3.02 -2.50
N TRP A 59 14.37 -2.68 -1.21
CA TRP A 59 15.24 -3.33 -0.23
C TRP A 59 14.59 -3.63 1.12
N ARG A 60 13.48 -2.96 1.48
CA ARG A 60 12.86 -3.19 2.78
C ARG A 60 12.02 -4.46 2.72
N VAL A 61 12.35 -5.43 3.57
CA VAL A 61 11.55 -6.64 3.78
C VAL A 61 11.22 -6.73 5.26
N LEU A 62 9.94 -6.89 5.56
CA LEU A 62 9.42 -7.17 6.89
C LEU A 62 8.86 -8.58 6.89
N SER A 63 9.21 -9.37 7.90
CA SER A 63 8.73 -10.74 8.06
C SER A 63 7.94 -10.87 9.35
N SER A 64 6.85 -11.63 9.28
CA SER A 64 6.18 -12.15 10.47
C SER A 64 6.98 -13.31 11.06
N ASN A 65 6.94 -13.44 12.38
CA ASN A 65 7.53 -14.53 13.13
C ASN A 65 6.74 -14.78 14.43
N VAL A 66 7.22 -15.70 15.26
CA VAL A 66 6.56 -16.10 16.52
C VAL A 66 6.40 -14.97 17.55
N HIS A 67 7.22 -13.91 17.49
CA HIS A 67 7.17 -12.77 18.42
C HIS A 67 6.59 -11.50 17.80
N ARG A 68 6.42 -11.48 16.48
CA ARG A 68 6.03 -10.31 15.70
C ARG A 68 5.13 -10.75 14.57
N ARG A 69 3.86 -10.38 14.63
CA ARG A 69 2.89 -10.64 13.56
C ARG A 69 2.59 -9.37 12.80
N ILE A 70 2.81 -9.38 11.48
CA ILE A 70 2.28 -8.34 10.60
C ILE A 70 0.81 -8.66 10.39
N VAL A 71 -0.06 -7.75 10.83
CA VAL A 71 -1.51 -7.96 10.81
C VAL A 71 -2.21 -7.09 9.79
N GLU A 72 -1.55 -6.01 9.36
CA GLU A 72 -2.15 -5.09 8.41
C GLU A 72 -1.09 -4.36 7.59
N VAL A 73 -1.42 -4.14 6.32
CA VAL A 73 -0.64 -3.32 5.41
C VAL A 73 -1.60 -2.46 4.60
N ARG A 74 -1.36 -1.16 4.54
CA ARG A 74 -2.16 -0.21 3.77
C ARG A 74 -1.26 0.65 2.90
N GLU A 75 -1.56 0.68 1.60
CA GLU A 75 -1.09 1.75 0.73
C GLU A 75 -1.91 3.02 1.03
N LEU A 76 -1.21 4.13 1.19
CA LEU A 76 -1.77 5.44 1.47
C LEU A 76 -1.46 6.40 0.31
N ALA A 77 -2.06 7.59 0.33
CA ALA A 77 -1.72 8.66 -0.60
C ALA A 77 -0.22 9.02 -0.55
N CYS A 78 0.27 9.63 -1.63
CA CYS A 78 1.68 10.00 -1.78
C CYS A 78 2.66 8.80 -1.69
N GLU A 79 2.22 7.62 -2.15
CA GLU A 79 3.03 6.40 -2.22
C GLU A 79 3.62 5.99 -0.85
N ARG A 80 2.88 6.25 0.22
CA ARG A 80 3.26 5.83 1.56
C ARG A 80 2.69 4.46 1.86
N VAL A 81 3.40 3.69 2.67
CA VAL A 81 2.94 2.37 3.12
C VAL A 81 2.89 2.36 4.64
N ALA A 82 1.72 2.09 5.22
CA ALA A 82 1.58 1.87 6.64
C ALA A 82 1.50 0.37 6.93
N VAL A 83 2.25 -0.09 7.93
CA VAL A 83 2.28 -1.49 8.36
C VAL A 83 1.93 -1.55 9.83
N ARG A 84 0.93 -2.37 10.19
CA ARG A 84 0.59 -2.67 11.58
C ARG A 84 1.19 -4.00 11.98
N ILE A 85 1.85 -3.99 13.11
CA ILE A 85 2.58 -5.10 13.70
C ILE A 85 2.04 -5.29 15.12
N GLU A 86 1.68 -6.52 15.44
CA GLU A 86 1.39 -6.94 16.81
C GLU A 86 2.61 -7.70 17.33
N LEU A 87 3.10 -7.30 18.50
CA LEU A 87 4.15 -8.03 19.20
C LEU A 87 3.52 -8.95 20.23
N ASP A 88 3.97 -10.20 20.24
CA ASP A 88 3.55 -11.18 21.24
C ASP A 88 4.57 -11.17 22.38
N ASP A 89 4.14 -10.73 23.57
CA ASP A 89 4.98 -10.78 24.76
C ASP A 89 4.72 -12.10 25.50
N HIS A 90 5.52 -13.12 25.18
CA HIS A 90 5.41 -14.44 25.83
C HIS A 90 5.60 -14.40 27.36
N ASN A 91 6.05 -13.28 27.93
CA ASN A 91 6.36 -13.17 29.36
C ASN A 91 5.32 -12.41 30.19
N ARG A 92 4.26 -11.81 29.63
CA ARG A 92 3.32 -11.00 30.44
C ARG A 92 1.85 -11.15 30.04
N LEU A 93 1.04 -11.39 31.08
CA LEU A 93 -0.37 -11.78 31.12
C LEU A 93 -1.41 -10.91 30.37
N ALA A 94 -1.10 -9.79 29.71
CA ALA A 94 -2.13 -9.02 28.96
C ALA A 94 -1.63 -7.83 28.11
N SER A 95 -0.32 -7.69 27.81
CA SER A 95 0.17 -6.46 27.16
C SER A 95 0.41 -6.70 25.67
N HIS A 96 -0.65 -6.67 24.87
CA HIS A 96 -0.55 -6.63 23.42
C HIS A 96 0.06 -5.30 22.99
N CYS A 97 1.34 -5.31 22.63
CA CYS A 97 2.00 -4.14 22.06
C CYS A 97 1.71 -4.06 20.56
N THR A 98 1.12 -2.95 20.11
CA THR A 98 0.88 -2.69 18.68
C THR A 98 1.84 -1.61 18.19
N ILE A 99 2.45 -1.85 17.03
CA ILE A 99 3.34 -0.91 16.36
C ILE A 99 2.76 -0.60 14.97
N TRP A 100 2.65 0.69 14.65
CA TRP A 100 2.42 1.18 13.31
C TRP A 100 3.71 1.79 12.76
N GLU A 101 4.18 1.27 11.65
CA GLU A 101 5.34 1.78 10.92
C GLU A 101 4.90 2.42 9.62
N LEU A 102 5.38 3.63 9.34
CA LEU A 102 5.10 4.35 8.09
C LEU A 102 6.35 4.41 7.22
N TYR A 103 6.22 3.97 5.98
CA TYR A 103 7.29 3.90 5.01
C TYR A 103 7.03 4.80 3.80
N ASP A 104 8.11 5.24 3.16
CA ASP A 104 8.06 5.79 1.80
C ASP A 104 8.09 4.69 0.73
N HIS A 105 7.87 5.06 -0.54
CA HIS A 105 7.89 4.12 -1.67
C HIS A 105 9.24 3.42 -1.88
N GLN A 106 10.32 3.92 -1.27
CA GLN A 106 11.65 3.30 -1.36
C GLN A 106 11.91 2.31 -0.23
N GLY A 107 11.04 2.25 0.78
CA GLY A 107 11.17 1.38 1.95
C GLY A 107 11.90 2.04 3.14
N HIS A 108 12.08 3.37 3.13
CA HIS A 108 12.60 4.09 4.30
C HIS A 108 11.51 4.27 5.35
N LEU A 109 11.84 3.99 6.60
CA LEU A 109 10.98 4.26 7.74
C LEU A 109 10.94 5.77 8.00
N LEU A 110 9.75 6.34 8.11
CA LEU A 110 9.51 7.77 8.31
C LEU A 110 9.10 8.08 9.74
N SER A 111 8.20 7.25 10.26
CA SER A 111 7.64 7.37 11.60
C SER A 111 7.20 6.02 12.11
N MET A 112 7.19 5.89 13.44
CA MET A 112 6.72 4.70 14.13
C MET A 112 5.86 5.13 15.31
N LEU A 113 4.66 4.58 15.43
CA LEU A 113 3.76 4.77 16.55
C LEU A 113 3.66 3.44 17.30
N GLN A 114 3.90 3.45 18.61
CA GLN A 114 3.83 2.27 19.46
C GLN A 114 2.78 2.49 20.56
N ASP A 115 1.88 1.53 20.70
CA ASP A 115 0.84 1.47 21.73
C ASP A 115 1.10 0.23 22.60
N LEU A 116 1.33 0.45 23.89
CA LEU A 116 1.67 -0.59 24.86
C LEU A 116 0.43 -1.15 25.60
N GLY A 117 -0.76 -0.61 25.33
CA GLY A 117 -2.02 -1.04 25.95
C GLY A 117 -2.27 -0.50 27.37
N ASP A 118 -1.30 0.21 27.96
CA ASP A 118 -1.38 0.86 29.28
C ASP A 118 -1.75 2.35 29.21
N ARG A 119 -2.29 2.78 28.05
CA ARG A 119 -2.65 4.17 27.69
C ARG A 119 -1.46 5.06 27.35
N GLU A 120 -0.25 4.52 27.27
CA GLU A 120 0.89 5.24 26.71
C GLU A 120 1.03 4.97 25.21
N ILE A 121 1.16 6.06 24.44
CA ILE A 121 1.41 6.02 23.01
C ILE A 121 2.70 6.77 22.72
N TRP A 122 3.65 6.08 22.09
CA TRP A 122 4.97 6.61 21.77
C TRP A 122 5.08 6.85 20.27
N LEU A 123 5.31 8.11 19.87
CA LEU A 123 5.58 8.47 18.48
C LEU A 123 7.07 8.75 18.29
N THR A 124 7.72 7.94 17.48
CA THR A 124 9.10 8.16 17.06
C THR A 124 9.13 8.68 15.63
N THR A 125 9.91 9.74 15.41
CA THR A 125 10.13 10.35 14.08
C THR A 125 11.61 10.69 13.90
N GLY A 126 11.98 11.21 12.72
CA GLY A 126 13.34 11.70 12.48
C GLY A 126 14.36 10.58 12.22
N PHE A 127 13.90 9.42 11.75
CA PHE A 127 14.77 8.35 11.27
C PHE A 127 15.68 8.88 10.16
N ARG A 128 16.99 8.89 10.42
CA ARG A 128 17.99 9.40 9.46
C ARG A 128 18.39 8.32 8.47
N ARG A 129 18.60 8.74 7.23
CA ARG A 129 19.26 7.92 6.21
C ARG A 129 20.76 7.93 6.51
N LYS A 130 21.40 6.77 6.42
CA LYS A 130 22.86 6.70 6.32
C LYS A 130 23.16 6.89 4.82
N GLU A 131 23.77 8.01 4.48
CA GLU A 131 24.22 8.32 3.11
C GLU A 131 25.42 7.45 2.72
#